data_AF-A0A6A3XDY0-F1
#
_entry.id   AF-A0A6A3XDY0-F1
#
_cell.length_a   1.000
_cell.length_b   1.000
_cell.length_c   1.000
_cell.angle_alpha   90.00
_cell.angle_beta   90.00
_cell.angle_gamma   90.00
#
_symmetry.space_group_name_H-M   'P 1'
#
loop_
_entity.id
_entity.type
_entity.pdbx_description
1 polymer ?
#
loop_
_entity_poly.entity_id
_entity_poly.type
_entity_poly.pdbx_seq_one_letter_code
_entity_poly.pdbx_strand_id
1 'polypeptide(L)'
;MHPLMAHRNVDGPIRDAEGKLEILAKVFVLLRRKVTRYWGISDRVRWTPSLPTDVSTLCRTSGTVGDPKGVVQLPRNLTYAAHQDSKKLAIYPTDVPIEYLPLVHAMERAELALMCDRRVHRLLPG
;
A
#
# COMPACT_ATOMS: atom_id res chain seq x y z
N MET A 1 47.02 -10.84 -13.12
CA MET A 1 45.73 -10.96 -13.83
C MET A 1 45.09 -12.27 -13.38
N HIS A 2 44.24 -12.22 -12.35
CA HIS A 2 43.53 -13.39 -11.81
C HIS A 2 42.05 -13.24 -12.18
N PRO A 3 41.40 -14.24 -12.80
CA PRO A 3 39.99 -14.12 -13.19
C PRO A 3 39.09 -14.15 -11.94
N LEU A 4 38.21 -13.15 -11.84
CA LEU A 4 37.12 -13.11 -10.86
C LEU A 4 36.22 -14.33 -11.06
N MET A 5 36.16 -15.19 -10.03
CA MET A 5 35.11 -16.21 -9.94
C MET A 5 33.75 -15.52 -9.88
N ALA A 6 32.90 -15.83 -10.85
CA ALA A 6 31.49 -15.46 -10.81
C ALA A 6 30.84 -16.15 -9.60
N HIS A 7 30.61 -15.37 -8.54
CA HIS A 7 29.69 -15.77 -7.48
C HIS A 7 28.34 -16.03 -8.13
N ARG A 8 27.91 -17.30 -8.15
CA ARG A 8 26.55 -17.68 -8.55
C ARG A 8 25.60 -16.94 -7.62
N ASN A 9 24.74 -16.12 -8.22
CA ASN A 9 23.70 -15.37 -7.53
C ASN A 9 22.72 -16.38 -6.93
N VAL A 10 22.81 -16.63 -5.62
CA VAL A 10 21.94 -17.57 -4.89
C VAL A 10 20.59 -16.93 -4.54
N ASP A 11 20.43 -15.65 -4.85
CA ASP A 11 19.28 -14.84 -4.48
C ASP A 11 18.26 -14.81 -5.63
N GLY A 12 17.76 -15.99 -6.01
CA GLY A 12 16.46 -16.06 -6.67
C GLY A 12 15.37 -15.59 -5.70
N PRO A 13 14.19 -15.15 -6.20
CA PRO A 13 13.12 -14.73 -5.31
C PRO A 13 12.82 -15.84 -4.30
N ILE A 14 12.73 -15.50 -3.00
CA ILE A 14 12.48 -16.47 -1.92
C ILE A 14 11.21 -17.23 -2.27
N ARG A 15 11.36 -18.54 -2.55
CA ARG A 15 10.28 -19.43 -2.97
C ARG A 15 10.01 -20.44 -1.86
N ASP A 16 8.74 -20.79 -1.67
CA ASP A 16 8.34 -21.89 -0.80
C ASP A 16 8.86 -23.24 -1.33
N ALA A 17 8.66 -24.32 -0.56
CA ALA A 17 9.10 -25.67 -0.93
C ALA A 17 8.50 -26.15 -2.27
N GLU A 18 7.42 -25.52 -2.72
CA GLU A 18 6.72 -25.75 -3.97
C GLU A 18 7.16 -24.82 -5.12
N GLY A 19 8.16 -23.96 -4.89
CA GLY A 19 8.73 -23.09 -5.91
C GLY A 19 7.95 -21.80 -6.19
N LYS A 20 6.95 -21.44 -5.38
CA LYS A 20 6.20 -20.18 -5.51
C LYS A 20 6.82 -19.09 -4.64
N LEU A 21 6.86 -17.85 -5.15
CA LEU A 21 7.33 -16.69 -4.38
C LEU A 21 6.65 -16.63 -3.00
N GLU A 22 7.40 -16.73 -1.89
CA GLU A 22 6.88 -16.76 -0.52
C GLU A 22 6.07 -15.50 -0.17
N ILE A 23 6.49 -14.33 -0.65
CA ILE A 23 5.75 -13.07 -0.46
C ILE A 23 4.41 -13.14 -1.18
N LEU A 24 4.39 -13.69 -2.40
CA LEU A 24 3.15 -13.96 -3.11
C LEU A 24 2.34 -14.99 -2.33
N ALA A 25 2.89 -16.08 -1.82
CA ALA A 25 2.15 -17.06 -1.05
C ALA A 25 1.53 -16.46 0.23
N LYS A 26 2.26 -15.66 1.02
CA LYS A 26 1.76 -15.04 2.25
C LYS A 26 0.74 -13.93 1.97
N VAL A 27 0.98 -13.07 0.98
CA VAL A 27 0.03 -12.05 0.53
C VAL A 27 -1.20 -12.71 -0.09
N PHE A 28 -1.04 -13.78 -0.85
CA PHE A 28 -2.13 -14.53 -1.48
C PHE A 28 -2.89 -15.37 -0.45
N VAL A 29 -2.27 -15.84 0.63
CA VAL A 29 -2.96 -16.49 1.77
C VAL A 29 -3.73 -15.46 2.59
N LEU A 30 -3.18 -14.28 2.85
CA LEU A 30 -3.90 -13.18 3.53
C LEU A 30 -5.06 -12.65 2.66
N LEU A 31 -4.79 -12.43 1.37
CA LEU A 31 -5.81 -12.06 0.41
C LEU A 31 -6.85 -13.17 0.31
N ARG A 32 -6.51 -14.43 0.00
CA ARG A 32 -7.47 -15.55 -0.04
C ARG A 32 -8.24 -15.73 1.26
N ARG A 33 -7.64 -15.61 2.44
CA ARG A 33 -8.39 -15.78 3.70
C ARG A 33 -9.46 -14.69 3.90
N LYS A 34 -9.25 -13.47 3.38
CA LYS A 34 -10.29 -12.43 3.29
C LYS A 34 -11.20 -12.62 2.07
N VAL A 35 -10.62 -12.98 0.92
CA VAL A 35 -11.21 -12.96 -0.43
C VAL A 35 -12.05 -14.20 -0.73
N THR A 36 -11.71 -15.38 -0.21
CA THR A 36 -12.56 -16.59 -0.24
C THR A 36 -13.83 -16.37 0.59
N ARG A 37 -13.85 -15.41 1.53
CA ARG A 37 -15.08 -14.95 2.20
C ARG A 37 -15.95 -14.06 1.30
N TYR A 38 -15.42 -13.54 0.19
CA TYR A 38 -16.11 -12.58 -0.69
C TYR A 38 -16.50 -13.15 -2.07
N TRP A 39 -15.82 -14.18 -2.58
CA TRP A 39 -16.13 -14.74 -3.92
C TRP A 39 -17.40 -15.61 -4.01
N GLY A 40 -18.18 -15.74 -2.94
CA GLY A 40 -19.47 -16.43 -2.93
C GLY A 40 -20.66 -15.54 -2.53
N ILE A 41 -20.47 -14.23 -2.38
CA ILE A 41 -21.46 -13.36 -1.76
C ILE A 41 -22.02 -12.38 -2.78
N SER A 42 -23.14 -12.77 -3.40
CA SER A 42 -24.13 -11.85 -3.98
C SER A 42 -24.98 -11.22 -2.87
N ASP A 43 -24.34 -10.74 -1.81
CA ASP A 43 -24.95 -9.88 -0.81
C ASP A 43 -24.07 -8.65 -0.66
N ARG A 44 -24.69 -7.48 -0.51
CA ARG A 44 -23.99 -6.26 -0.19
C ARG A 44 -23.26 -6.48 1.13
N VAL A 45 -21.95 -6.68 1.08
CA VAL A 45 -21.11 -6.75 2.27
C VAL A 45 -21.31 -5.45 3.01
N ARG A 46 -21.85 -5.54 4.22
CA ARG A 46 -21.99 -4.37 5.10
C ARG A 46 -20.60 -3.78 5.29
N TRP A 47 -20.44 -2.50 4.94
CA TRP A 47 -19.18 -1.81 5.19
C TRP A 47 -18.87 -1.87 6.69
N THR A 48 -17.72 -2.44 7.03
CA THR A 48 -17.19 -2.45 8.39
C THR A 48 -15.86 -1.70 8.38
N PRO A 49 -15.65 -0.75 9.32
CA PRO A 49 -14.36 -0.08 9.44
C PRO A 49 -13.21 -1.09 9.57
N SER A 50 -12.11 -0.85 8.87
CA SER A 50 -10.88 -1.63 9.05
C SER A 50 -10.16 -1.22 10.33
N LEU A 51 -9.41 -2.16 10.90
CA LEU A 51 -8.54 -1.87 12.03
C LEU A 51 -7.31 -1.06 11.56
N PRO A 52 -6.74 -0.19 12.41
CA PRO A 52 -5.53 0.55 12.06
C PRO A 52 -4.32 -0.33 11.71
N THR A 53 -4.35 -1.60 12.11
CA THR A 53 -3.31 -2.62 11.89
C THR A 53 -3.61 -3.54 10.70
N ASP A 54 -4.77 -3.39 10.06
CA ASP A 54 -5.06 -4.13 8.83
C ASP A 54 -4.08 -3.71 7.71
N VAL A 55 -3.81 -4.61 6.77
CA VAL A 55 -3.10 -4.25 5.55
C VAL A 55 -4.06 -3.49 4.64
N SER A 56 -3.67 -2.28 4.22
CA SER A 56 -4.42 -1.44 3.28
C SER A 56 -3.90 -1.62 1.85
N THR A 57 -2.61 -1.34 1.63
CA THR A 57 -1.99 -1.37 0.30
C THR A 57 -0.57 -1.95 0.35
N LEU A 58 -0.09 -2.41 -0.81
CA LEU A 58 1.29 -2.81 -1.04
C LEU A 58 1.91 -1.89 -2.10
N CYS A 59 3.02 -1.25 -1.77
CA CYS A 59 3.76 -0.38 -2.69
C CYS A 59 5.05 -1.07 -3.13
N ARG A 60 5.22 -1.30 -4.43
CA ARG A 60 6.46 -1.86 -4.98
C ARG A 60 7.50 -0.76 -5.12
N THR A 61 8.72 -1.02 -4.68
CA THR A 61 9.88 -0.15 -4.90
C THR A 61 10.92 -0.88 -5.73
N SER A 62 11.65 -0.15 -6.56
CA SER A 62 12.64 -0.72 -7.49
C SER A 62 13.75 -1.50 -6.78
N GLY A 63 14.10 -1.10 -5.54
CA GLY A 63 15.24 -1.62 -4.82
C GLY A 63 16.55 -1.10 -5.42
N THR A 64 17.48 -0.61 -4.59
CA THR A 64 18.81 -0.20 -5.05
C THR A 64 19.75 -1.38 -5.26
N VAL A 65 19.42 -2.54 -4.67
CA VAL A 65 20.14 -3.80 -4.77
C VAL A 65 19.12 -4.94 -4.77
N GLY A 66 19.27 -5.88 -5.70
CA GLY A 66 18.46 -7.10 -5.78
C GLY A 66 17.03 -6.88 -6.25
N ASP A 67 16.16 -7.83 -5.94
CA ASP A 67 14.76 -7.84 -6.39
C ASP A 67 13.93 -6.67 -5.81
N PRO A 68 12.92 -6.18 -6.56
CA PRO A 68 11.99 -5.16 -6.09
C PRO A 68 11.33 -5.54 -4.76
N LYS A 69 11.26 -4.58 -3.84
CA LYS A 69 10.71 -4.79 -2.49
C LYS A 69 9.24 -4.33 -2.42
N GLY A 70 8.44 -5.04 -1.63
CA GLY A 70 7.06 -4.65 -1.32
C GLY A 70 6.98 -3.96 0.04
N VAL A 71 6.49 -2.74 0.08
CA VAL A 71 6.24 -1.98 1.32
C VAL A 71 4.77 -2.14 1.71
N VAL A 72 4.53 -2.65 2.91
CA VAL A 72 3.19 -2.77 3.50
C VAL A 72 2.76 -1.43 4.07
N GLN A 73 1.61 -0.93 3.62
CA GLN A 73 0.99 0.27 4.16
C GLN A 73 -0.30 -0.10 4.89
N LEU A 74 -0.39 0.33 6.15
CA LEU A 74 -1.55 0.16 7.01
C LEU A 74 -2.45 1.40 6.94
N PRO A 75 -3.76 1.32 7.25
CA PRO A 75 -4.63 2.49 7.35
C PRO A 75 -4.03 3.56 8.27
N ARG A 76 -3.46 3.17 9.41
CA ARG A 76 -2.78 4.10 10.34
C ARG A 76 -1.68 4.92 9.68
N ASN A 77 -0.89 4.31 8.79
CA ASN A 77 0.25 4.99 8.17
C ASN A 77 -0.24 6.11 7.25
N LEU A 78 -1.27 5.82 6.44
CA LEU A 78 -1.87 6.77 5.51
C LEU A 78 -2.61 7.88 6.27
N THR A 79 -3.40 7.52 7.28
CA THR A 79 -4.09 8.49 8.14
C THR A 79 -3.12 9.40 8.88
N TYR A 80 -1.98 8.88 9.33
CA TYR A 80 -0.96 9.69 9.98
C TYR A 80 -0.35 10.70 8.99
N ALA A 81 0.01 10.27 7.78
CA ALA A 81 0.51 11.17 6.73
C ALA A 81 -0.50 12.28 6.42
N ALA A 82 -1.75 11.89 6.10
CA ALA A 82 -2.85 12.83 5.88
C ALA A 82 -3.02 13.83 7.03
N HIS A 83 -2.97 13.38 8.28
CA HIS A 83 -3.11 14.29 9.43
C HIS A 83 -1.93 15.27 9.57
N GLN A 84 -0.73 14.91 9.15
CA GLN A 84 0.41 15.82 9.16
C GLN A 84 0.33 16.82 8.01
N ASP A 85 -0.09 16.37 6.83
CA ASP A 85 -0.24 17.23 5.66
C ASP A 85 -1.38 18.24 5.85
N SER A 86 -2.47 17.83 6.48
CA SER A 86 -3.59 18.74 6.81
C SER A 86 -3.23 19.89 7.75
N LYS A 87 -2.09 19.83 8.43
CA LYS A 87 -1.59 20.92 9.29
C LYS A 87 -0.76 21.94 8.53
N LYS A 88 -0.26 21.55 7.36
CA LYS A 88 0.67 22.34 6.54
C LYS A 88 0.00 22.89 5.28
N LEU A 89 -1.00 22.18 4.77
CA LEU A 89 -1.74 22.53 3.57
C LEU A 89 -3.11 23.10 3.98
N ALA A 90 -3.46 24.25 3.39
CA ALA A 90 -4.82 24.76 3.44
C ALA A 90 -5.64 23.99 2.41
N ILE A 91 -6.53 23.12 2.88
CA ILE A 91 -7.37 22.25 2.04
C ILE A 91 -8.82 22.55 2.36
N TYR A 92 -9.56 22.98 1.34
CA TYR A 92 -10.95 23.36 1.44
C TYR A 92 -11.85 22.30 0.79
N PRO A 93 -13.11 22.19 1.23
CA PRO A 93 -14.08 21.29 0.60
C PRO A 93 -14.34 21.58 -0.89
N THR A 94 -13.98 22.78 -1.37
CA THR A 94 -14.09 23.20 -2.77
C THR A 94 -12.87 22.82 -3.61
N ASP A 95 -11.79 22.35 -3.00
CA ASP A 95 -10.58 22.01 -3.72
C ASP A 95 -10.78 20.75 -4.57
N VAL A 96 -10.23 20.78 -5.78
CA VAL A 96 -10.23 19.64 -6.70
C VAL A 96 -8.80 19.12 -6.77
N PRO A 97 -8.51 17.91 -6.23
CA PRO A 97 -7.18 17.33 -6.34
C PRO A 97 -6.86 16.99 -7.79
N ILE A 98 -5.59 17.16 -8.16
CA ILE A 98 -5.05 16.69 -9.44
C ILE A 98 -4.16 15.49 -9.14
N GLU A 99 -4.50 14.33 -9.67
CA GLU A 99 -3.64 13.15 -9.61
C GLU A 99 -2.47 13.34 -10.59
N TYR A 100 -1.41 13.96 -10.10
CA TYR A 100 -0.22 14.23 -10.91
C TYR A 100 0.70 13.00 -10.99
N LEU A 101 0.84 12.28 -9.87
CA LEU A 101 1.62 11.05 -9.84
C LEU A 101 0.70 9.85 -10.06
N PRO A 102 1.18 8.77 -10.71
CA PRO A 102 0.43 7.53 -10.75
C PRO A 102 0.16 7.02 -9.33
N LEU A 103 -1.04 6.48 -9.08
CA LEU A 103 -1.44 5.94 -7.77
C LEU A 103 -0.53 4.83 -7.22
N VAL A 104 0.35 4.27 -8.06
CA VAL A 104 1.41 3.35 -7.60
C VAL A 104 2.44 4.04 -6.70
N HIS A 105 2.61 5.36 -6.81
CA HIS A 105 3.52 6.15 -6.01
C HIS A 105 3.00 6.35 -4.58
N ALA A 106 3.91 6.32 -3.60
CA ALA A 106 3.51 6.40 -2.19
C ALA A 106 2.91 7.77 -1.80
N MET A 107 3.35 8.85 -2.44
CA MET A 107 2.85 10.22 -2.23
C MET A 107 1.37 10.35 -2.62
N GLU A 108 1.02 9.94 -3.84
CA GLU A 108 -0.36 10.01 -4.35
C GLU A 108 -1.34 9.26 -3.44
N ARG A 109 -0.91 8.14 -2.84
CA ARG A 109 -1.74 7.41 -1.86
C ARG A 109 -1.97 8.19 -0.57
N ALA A 110 -1.00 8.99 -0.13
CA ALA A 110 -1.15 9.84 1.05
C ALA A 110 -2.06 11.04 0.76
N GLU A 111 -1.91 11.64 -0.43
CA GLU A 111 -2.77 12.74 -0.89
C GLU A 111 -4.22 12.29 -1.09
N LEU A 112 -4.44 11.10 -1.68
CA LEU A 112 -5.77 10.52 -1.77
C LEU A 112 -6.37 10.26 -0.37
N ALA A 113 -5.57 9.78 0.58
CA ALA A 113 -6.02 9.58 1.96
C ALA A 113 -6.37 10.91 2.66
N LEU A 114 -5.63 11.97 2.36
CA LEU A 114 -5.88 13.33 2.84
C LEU A 114 -7.21 13.88 2.32
N MET A 115 -7.45 13.76 1.01
CA MET A 115 -8.70 14.21 0.38
C MET A 115 -9.92 13.40 0.84
N CYS A 116 -9.73 12.13 1.21
CA CYS A 116 -10.81 11.28 1.74
C CYS A 116 -11.07 11.47 3.26
N ASP A 117 -10.17 12.12 4.00
CA ASP A 117 -10.34 12.29 5.44
C ASP A 117 -11.33 13.42 5.74
N ARG A 118 -12.56 13.03 6.06
CA ARG A 118 -13.65 13.96 6.45
C ARG A 118 -13.32 14.83 7.65
N ARG A 119 -12.31 14.50 8.46
CA ARG A 119 -11.86 15.36 9.57
C ARG A 119 -11.09 16.58 9.06
N VAL A 120 -10.39 16.46 7.94
CA VAL A 120 -9.64 17.56 7.33
C VAL A 120 -10.61 18.61 6.80
N HIS A 121 -11.61 18.18 6.03
CA HIS A 121 -12.66 19.04 5.47
C HIS A 121 -13.57 19.74 6.50
N ARG A 122 -13.54 19.32 7.77
CA ARG A 122 -14.32 19.95 8.84
C ARG A 122 -13.55 21.07 9.56
N LEU A 123 -12.22 21.15 9.38
CA LEU A 123 -11.37 22.06 10.16
C LEU A 123 -11.24 23.46 9.55
N LEU A 124 -11.61 23.67 8.28
CA LEU A 124 -11.48 24.96 7.61
C LEU A 124 -12.86 25.41 7.08
N PRO A 125 -13.36 26.59 7.49
CA PRO A 125 -14.55 27.16 6.87
C PRO A 125 -14.22 27.51 5.41
N GLY A 126 -15.07 27.05 4.49
CA GLY A 126 -15.01 27.41 3.07
C GLY A 126 -15.48 28.84 2.82
#